data_AF-A0A3D4T962-F1
#
_entry.id   AF-A0A3D4T962-F1
#
_cell.length_a   1.000
_cell.length_b   1.000
_cell.length_c   1.000
_cell.angle_alpha   90.00
_cell.angle_beta   90.00
_cell.angle_gamma   90.00
#
_symmetry.space_group_name_H-M   'P 1'
#
loop_
_entity.id
_entity.type
_entity.pdbx_description
1 polymer ?
#
loop_
_entity_poly.entity_id
_entity_poly.type
_entity_poly.pdbx_seq_one_letter_code
_entity_poly.pdbx_strand_id
1 'polypeptide(L)'
;MIIKHIFNKLDMRKRLIVAWVLLMIFNIGTEAQKAPQRPALRRIVIDAGHGGSDQGAKGELSTEANIALNISLKLEQMLREQMPEVDIIMTRRDDVYPSLYERCDIANRAKA
;
A
#
# COMPACT_ATOMS: atom_id res chain seq x y z
N MET A 1 -18.42 43.90 22.08
CA MET A 1 -19.54 44.46 22.88
C MET A 1 -20.87 44.52 22.11
N ILE A 2 -20.85 44.87 20.81
CA ILE A 2 -22.05 45.03 19.95
C ILE A 2 -22.83 43.72 19.74
N ILE A 3 -22.14 42.60 19.52
CA ILE A 3 -22.77 41.29 19.25
C ILE A 3 -23.65 40.82 20.42
N LYS A 4 -23.15 40.94 21.66
CA LYS A 4 -23.92 40.59 22.88
C LYS A 4 -25.19 41.45 23.02
N HIS A 5 -25.12 42.72 22.65
CA HIS A 5 -26.27 43.64 22.73
C HIS A 5 -27.36 43.31 21.70
N ILE A 6 -26.96 42.93 20.48
CA ILE A 6 -27.88 42.49 19.43
C ILE A 6 -28.52 41.16 19.83
N PHE A 7 -27.73 40.18 20.30
CA PHE A 7 -28.21 38.86 20.71
C PHE A 7 -29.26 38.93 21.83
N ASN A 8 -29.11 39.88 22.76
CA ASN A 8 -30.04 40.06 23.86
C ASN A 8 -31.38 40.69 23.46
N LYS A 9 -31.48 41.37 22.30
CA LYS A 9 -32.74 41.91 21.75
C LYS A 9 -33.54 40.88 20.94
N LEU A 10 -32.99 39.69 20.68
CA LEU A 10 -33.70 38.62 19.99
C LEU A 10 -34.54 37.81 21.00
N ASP A 11 -35.76 37.48 20.60
CA ASP A 11 -36.59 36.50 21.31
C ASP A 11 -35.95 35.09 21.30
N MET A 12 -36.41 34.23 22.19
CA MET A 12 -35.86 32.89 22.38
C MET A 12 -35.90 32.03 21.11
N ARG A 13 -36.92 32.19 20.25
CA ARG A 13 -37.05 31.42 19.01
C ARG A 13 -35.98 31.84 18.00
N LYS A 14 -35.73 33.15 17.88
CA LYS A 14 -34.69 33.69 16.98
C LYS A 14 -33.27 33.32 17.45
N ARG A 15 -33.03 33.24 18.76
CA ARG A 15 -31.74 32.76 19.31
C ARG A 15 -31.49 31.30 18.97
N LEU A 16 -32.52 30.46 19.06
CA LEU A 16 -32.44 29.05 18.71
C LEU A 16 -32.15 28.88 17.21
N ILE A 17 -32.80 29.66 16.34
CA ILE A 17 -32.55 29.64 14.89
C ILE A 17 -31.10 30.05 14.58
N VAL A 18 -30.60 31.14 15.17
CA VAL A 18 -29.22 31.60 14.94
C VAL A 18 -28.20 30.57 15.44
N ALA A 19 -28.42 29.96 16.61
CA ALA A 19 -27.57 28.90 17.12
C ALA A 19 -27.57 27.66 16.21
N TRP A 20 -28.72 27.30 15.66
CA TRP A 20 -28.86 26.16 14.75
C TRP A 20 -28.20 26.41 13.39
N VAL A 21 -28.31 27.63 12.85
CA VAL A 21 -27.61 28.06 11.62
C VAL A 21 -26.09 28.07 11.83
N LEU A 22 -25.61 28.54 12.98
CA LEU A 22 -24.17 28.50 13.30
C LEU A 22 -23.67 27.06 13.46
N LEU A 23 -24.46 26.17 14.06
CA LEU A 23 -24.16 24.74 14.15
C LEU A 23 -24.10 24.08 12.76
N MET A 24 -25.01 24.43 11.86
CA MET A 24 -25.01 23.97 10.47
C MET A 24 -23.76 24.42 9.70
N ILE A 25 -23.39 25.71 9.81
CA ILE A 25 -22.18 26.25 9.15
C ILE A 25 -20.90 25.59 9.68
N PHE A 26 -20.84 25.27 10.98
CA PHE A 26 -19.71 24.56 11.58
C PHE A 26 -19.53 23.14 11.02
N ASN A 27 -20.62 22.43 10.73
CA ASN A 27 -20.55 21.07 10.16
C ASN A 27 -20.15 21.07 8.67
N ILE A 28 -20.41 22.15 7.93
CA ILE A 28 -20.05 22.27 6.50
C ILE A 28 -18.53 22.47 6.33
N GLY A 29 -17.84 23.03 7.33
CA GLY A 29 -16.42 23.41 7.23
C GLY A 29 -15.38 22.29 7.39
N THR A 30 -15.78 21.02 7.50
CA THR A 30 -14.86 19.91 7.85
C THR A 30 -14.79 18.76 6.85
N GLU A 31 -15.35 18.91 5.64
CA GLU A 31 -14.97 18.02 4.54
C GLU A 31 -13.71 18.54 3.86
N ALA A 32 -12.58 18.44 4.57
CA ALA A 32 -11.29 18.47 3.92
C ALA A 32 -11.27 17.33 2.89
N GLN A 33 -11.21 17.71 1.62
CA GLN A 33 -11.18 16.82 0.46
C GLN A 33 -10.02 15.83 0.62
N LYS A 34 -10.31 14.64 1.17
CA LYS A 34 -9.33 13.55 1.26
C LYS A 34 -8.95 13.22 -0.18
N ALA A 35 -7.73 13.61 -0.57
CA ALA A 35 -7.15 13.17 -1.84
C ALA A 35 -7.31 11.66 -1.95
N PRO A 36 -7.58 11.10 -3.15
CA PRO A 36 -7.72 9.67 -3.31
C PRO A 36 -6.45 9.00 -2.77
N GLN A 37 -6.59 8.36 -1.61
CA GLN A 37 -5.52 7.59 -0.99
C GLN A 37 -5.26 6.44 -1.95
N ARG A 38 -4.13 6.47 -2.67
CA ARG A 38 -3.70 5.31 -3.45
C ARG A 38 -3.68 4.13 -2.47
N PRO A 39 -4.23 2.96 -2.85
CA PRO A 39 -4.19 1.81 -1.96
C PRO A 39 -2.74 1.59 -1.54
N ALA A 40 -2.49 1.50 -0.24
CA ALA A 40 -1.16 1.24 0.29
C ALA A 40 -0.62 -0.04 -0.35
N LEU A 41 0.64 -0.04 -0.78
CA LEU A 41 1.29 -1.26 -1.25
C LEU A 41 1.33 -2.26 -0.10
N ARG A 42 0.71 -3.43 -0.27
CA ARG A 42 0.58 -4.42 0.82
C ARG A 42 1.53 -5.59 0.67
N ARG A 43 1.91 -5.91 -0.57
CA ARG A 43 2.60 -7.14 -0.89
C ARG A 43 3.40 -7.02 -2.18
N ILE A 44 4.53 -7.71 -2.23
CA ILE A 44 5.36 -7.89 -3.42
C ILE A 44 5.71 -9.37 -3.54
N VAL A 45 5.53 -9.93 -4.73
CA VAL A 45 6.05 -11.27 -5.07
C VAL A 45 7.26 -11.10 -5.97
N ILE A 46 8.38 -11.70 -5.57
CA ILE A 46 9.65 -11.69 -6.30
C ILE A 46 9.82 -13.06 -6.97
N ASP A 47 9.81 -13.08 -8.29
CA ASP A 47 10.11 -14.28 -9.05
C ASP A 47 11.60 -14.41 -9.33
N ALA A 48 12.25 -15.40 -8.72
CA ALA A 48 13.61 -15.78 -9.09
C ALA A 48 13.54 -16.74 -10.29
N GLY A 49 13.74 -16.20 -11.50
CA GLY A 49 13.66 -16.95 -12.76
C GLY A 49 14.52 -18.23 -12.79
N HIS A 50 14.11 -19.21 -13.60
CA HIS A 50 14.79 -20.50 -13.76
C HIS A 50 15.01 -21.25 -12.42
N GLY A 51 16.01 -22.13 -12.34
CA GLY A 51 16.42 -22.89 -11.16
C GLY A 51 16.43 -24.40 -11.40
N GLY A 52 17.21 -25.14 -10.60
CA GLY A 52 17.27 -26.60 -10.63
C GLY A 52 17.63 -27.15 -12.02
N SER A 53 16.71 -27.90 -12.63
CA SER A 53 16.92 -28.51 -13.95
C SER A 53 16.97 -27.50 -15.10
N ASP A 54 16.43 -26.30 -14.91
CA ASP A 54 16.47 -25.23 -15.89
C ASP A 54 17.46 -24.17 -15.44
N GLN A 55 18.61 -24.09 -16.10
CA GLN A 55 19.67 -23.14 -15.74
C GLN A 55 19.50 -21.78 -16.43
N GLY A 56 18.57 -21.67 -17.39
CA GLY A 56 18.43 -20.50 -18.26
C GLY A 56 19.68 -20.23 -19.10
N ALA A 57 19.92 -18.96 -19.43
CA ALA A 57 21.09 -18.57 -20.20
C ALA A 57 22.40 -18.92 -19.47
N LYS A 58 23.38 -19.44 -20.21
CA LYS A 58 24.71 -19.79 -19.69
C LYS A 58 25.74 -18.76 -20.12
N GLY A 59 26.39 -18.13 -19.14
CA GLY A 59 27.59 -17.32 -19.34
C GLY A 59 28.87 -18.13 -19.10
N GLU A 60 30.01 -17.45 -19.20
CA GLU A 60 31.32 -18.08 -19.00
C GLU A 60 31.51 -18.59 -17.56
N LEU A 61 31.00 -17.86 -16.57
CA LEU A 61 31.21 -18.14 -15.14
C LEU A 61 29.92 -18.37 -14.35
N SER A 62 28.75 -18.18 -14.96
CA SER A 62 27.47 -18.19 -14.24
C SER A 62 26.31 -18.59 -15.14
N THR A 63 25.19 -18.93 -14.50
CA THR A 63 23.92 -19.20 -15.15
C THR A 63 22.91 -18.13 -14.75
N GLU A 64 21.92 -17.92 -15.60
CA GLU A 64 20.80 -17.02 -15.32
C GLU A 64 20.10 -17.41 -14.01
N ALA A 65 19.87 -18.70 -13.78
CA ALA A 65 19.28 -19.20 -12.54
C ALA A 65 20.03 -18.74 -11.27
N ASN A 66 21.37 -18.80 -11.29
CA ASN A 66 22.21 -18.41 -10.16
C ASN A 66 22.24 -16.89 -9.98
N ILE A 67 22.34 -16.12 -11.07
CA ILE A 67 22.31 -14.66 -11.00
C ILE A 67 20.96 -14.17 -10.48
N ALA A 68 19.86 -14.68 -11.05
CA ALA A 68 18.51 -14.32 -10.66
C ALA A 68 18.25 -14.60 -9.17
N LEU A 69 18.62 -15.80 -8.67
CA LEU A 69 18.45 -16.14 -7.26
C LEU A 69 19.20 -15.17 -6.34
N ASN A 70 20.48 -14.90 -6.66
CA ASN A 70 21.32 -14.04 -5.85
C ASN A 70 20.82 -12.59 -5.81
N ILE A 71 20.31 -12.07 -6.93
CA ILE A 71 19.72 -10.73 -6.99
C ILE A 71 18.40 -10.70 -6.21
N SER A 72 17.52 -11.69 -6.40
CA SER A 72 16.22 -11.75 -5.74
C SER A 72 16.34 -11.86 -4.21
N LEU A 73 17.30 -12.63 -3.69
CA LEU A 73 17.56 -12.72 -2.25
C LEU A 73 18.04 -11.39 -1.66
N LYS A 74 18.93 -10.68 -2.35
CA LYS A 74 19.39 -9.35 -1.92
C LYS A 74 18.24 -8.33 -1.95
N LEU A 75 17.43 -8.37 -3.01
CA LEU A 75 16.25 -7.51 -3.14
C LEU A 75 15.24 -7.77 -2.02
N GLU A 76 14.95 -9.04 -1.72
CA GLU A 76 14.06 -9.41 -0.63
C GLU A 76 14.55 -8.84 0.70
N GLN A 77 15.83 -9.02 1.02
CA GLN A 77 16.41 -8.49 2.26
C GLN A 77 16.23 -6.97 2.33
N MET A 78 16.61 -6.25 1.27
CA MET A 78 16.48 -4.79 1.22
C MET A 78 15.03 -4.32 1.38
N LEU A 79 14.08 -4.99 0.72
CA LEU A 79 12.67 -4.64 0.81
C LEU A 79 12.10 -4.92 2.20
N ARG A 80 12.47 -6.03 2.86
CA ARG A 80 12.07 -6.31 4.24
C ARG A 80 12.60 -5.27 5.23
N GLU A 81 13.82 -4.77 5.01
CA GLU A 81 14.43 -3.73 5.84
C GLU A 81 13.80 -2.34 5.61
N GLN A 82 13.51 -1.99 4.36
CA GLN A 82 13.04 -0.66 3.98
C GLN A 82 11.51 -0.50 4.02
N MET A 83 10.77 -1.59 3.90
CA MET A 83 9.30 -1.62 3.82
C MET A 83 8.73 -2.69 4.76
N PRO A 84 8.93 -2.59 6.09
CA PRO A 84 8.55 -3.62 7.05
C PRO A 84 7.03 -3.92 7.09
N GLU A 85 6.20 -3.02 6.59
CA GLU A 85 4.74 -3.17 6.46
C GLU A 85 4.30 -3.93 5.20
N VAL A 86 5.21 -4.16 4.25
CA VAL A 86 4.93 -4.86 2.98
C VAL A 86 5.31 -6.33 3.11
N ASP A 87 4.36 -7.21 2.79
CA ASP A 87 4.59 -8.64 2.76
C ASP A 87 5.43 -9.03 1.53
N ILE A 88 6.64 -9.54 1.74
CA ILE A 88 7.54 -9.95 0.64
C ILE A 88 7.54 -11.47 0.53
N ILE A 89 7.22 -11.98 -0.67
CA ILE A 89 7.11 -13.41 -0.96
C ILE A 89 8.02 -13.74 -2.14
N MET A 90 8.73 -14.86 -2.07
CA MET A 90 9.59 -15.36 -3.14
C MET A 90 8.94 -16.57 -3.82
N THR A 91 9.11 -16.74 -5.14
CA THR A 91 8.69 -17.98 -5.84
C THR A 91 9.60 -19.16 -5.53
N ARG A 92 10.89 -18.91 -5.25
CA ARG A 92 11.87 -19.86 -4.72
C ARG A 92 12.94 -19.15 -3.91
N ARG A 93 13.56 -19.86 -2.97
CA ARG A 93 14.68 -19.36 -2.15
C ARG A 93 15.99 -20.15 -2.34
N ASP A 94 15.91 -21.26 -3.04
CA ASP A 94 17.01 -22.18 -3.30
C ASP A 94 17.08 -22.51 -4.81
N ASP A 95 18.08 -23.30 -5.20
CA ASP A 95 18.26 -23.76 -6.57
C ASP A 95 17.31 -24.93 -6.91
N VAL A 96 16.02 -24.58 -7.03
CA VAL A 96 14.93 -25.49 -7.43
C VAL A 96 14.21 -24.91 -8.65
N TYR A 97 13.58 -25.78 -9.44
CA TYR A 97 12.78 -25.35 -10.58
C TYR A 97 11.29 -25.29 -10.23
N PRO A 98 10.73 -24.12 -9.83
CA PRO A 98 9.28 -23.96 -9.81
C PRO A 98 8.78 -23.82 -11.25
N SER A 99 7.73 -24.57 -11.56
CA SER A 99 7.12 -24.52 -12.90
C SER A 99 6.55 -23.13 -13.18
N LEU A 100 6.38 -22.78 -14.47
CA LEU A 100 5.79 -21.48 -14.84
C LEU A 100 4.40 -21.27 -14.21
N TYR A 101 3.57 -22.32 -14.19
CA TYR A 101 2.26 -22.27 -13.54
C TYR A 101 2.35 -22.08 -12.03
N GLU A 102 3.29 -22.76 -11.38
CA GLU A 102 3.49 -22.63 -9.93
C GLU A 102 3.88 -21.20 -9.54
N ARG A 103 4.73 -20.54 -10.33
CA ARG A 103 5.11 -19.13 -10.12
C ARG A 103 3.88 -18.22 -10.17
N CYS A 104 3.05 -18.38 -11.21
CA CYS A 104 1.79 -17.63 -11.34
C CYS A 104 0.82 -17.93 -10.20
N ASP A 105 0.70 -19.19 -9.79
CA ASP A 105 -0.18 -19.61 -8.70
C ASP A 105 0.26 -19.03 -7.35
N ILE A 106 1.57 -18.93 -7.09
CA ILE A 106 2.09 -18.26 -5.90
C ILE A 106 1.62 -16.80 -5.88
N ALA A 107 1.80 -16.07 -6.99
CA ALA A 107 1.37 -14.68 -7.09
C ALA A 107 -0.16 -14.52 -6.91
N ASN A 108 -0.94 -15.35 -7.61
CA ASN A 108 -2.40 -15.32 -7.56
C ASN A 108 -2.95 -15.66 -6.16
N ARG A 109 -2.44 -16.72 -5.51
CA ARG A 109 -2.82 -17.07 -4.13
C ARG A 109 -2.45 -15.97 -3.16
N ALA A 110 -1.34 -15.30 -3.41
CA ALA A 110 -0.90 -14.18 -2.64
C ALA A 110 -1.64 -12.87 -2.99
N LYS A 111 -2.51 -12.83 -4.01
CA LYS A 111 -3.21 -11.60 -4.45
C LYS A 111 -2.25 -10.43 -4.68
N ALA A 112 -1.09 -10.72 -5.25
CA ALA A 112 -0.06 -9.75 -5.59
C ALA A 112 -0.17 -9.33 -7.05
#